data_AF-A0A7V3JJT2-F1
#
_entry.id   AF-A0A7V3JJT2-F1
#
_cell.length_a   1.000
_cell.length_b   1.000
_cell.length_c   1.000
_cell.angle_alpha   90.00
_cell.angle_beta   90.00
_cell.angle_gamma   90.00
#
_symmetry.space_group_name_H-M   'P 1'
#
loop_
_entity.id
_entity.type
_entity.pdbx_description
1 polymer ?
#
loop_
_entity_poly.entity_id
_entity_poly.type
_entity_poly.pdbx_seq_one_letter_code
_entity_poly.pdbx_strand_id
1 'polypeptide(L)'
;MTAFGQLAQRISAWTTRLLLCTLVLLAGWGFGRQVMQWWAAEPASSPGEGPAEGFPPEILAREPALVLSDQRWVMTWQGGASSREEALAMLRARCQPLAASAPLPAEPPGPAENRLLALLAHSVPVAEEAGRWSLFQNEGPLALVVGTRFVEASGGAAATLGPAHRRVVVWGLAIPHGPEGWAIYAFHPAARTDGPGQTNVQ
;
A
#
# COMPACT_ATOMS: atom_id res chain seq x y z
N MET A 1 24.21 10.12 -63.87
CA MET A 1 24.38 8.86 -63.12
C MET A 1 24.15 9.06 -61.61
N THR A 2 23.04 9.69 -61.18
CA THR A 2 22.78 10.03 -59.76
C THR A 2 21.54 9.33 -59.16
N ALA A 3 20.76 8.60 -59.97
CA ALA A 3 19.49 7.98 -59.58
C ALA A 3 19.64 6.81 -58.59
N PHE A 4 20.70 5.99 -58.71
CA PHE A 4 20.93 4.84 -57.83
C PHE A 4 21.28 5.27 -56.40
N GLY A 5 21.99 6.39 -56.23
CA GLY A 5 22.36 6.90 -54.91
C GLY A 5 21.14 7.34 -54.08
N GLN A 6 20.17 8.01 -54.72
CA GLN A 6 18.95 8.45 -54.05
C GLN A 6 18.06 7.27 -53.63
N LEU A 7 18.01 6.20 -54.44
CA LEU A 7 17.30 4.97 -54.10
C LEU A 7 17.92 4.27 -52.89
N ALA A 8 19.25 4.14 -52.86
CA ALA A 8 19.98 3.53 -51.74
C ALA A 8 19.76 4.30 -50.42
N GLN A 9 19.78 5.63 -50.46
CA GLN A 9 19.50 6.46 -49.28
C GLN A 9 18.08 6.28 -48.76
N ARG A 10 17.09 6.16 -49.65
CA ARG A 10 15.68 5.98 -49.27
C ARG A 10 15.44 4.60 -48.64
N ILE A 11 16.09 3.55 -49.15
CA ILE A 11 16.03 2.20 -48.57
C ILE A 11 16.66 2.21 -47.17
N SER A 12 17.85 2.81 -47.02
CA SER A 12 18.55 2.88 -45.72
C SER A 12 17.78 3.62 -44.63
N ALA A 13 17.11 4.72 -45.00
CA ALA A 13 16.25 5.45 -44.07
C ALA A 13 15.05 4.61 -43.61
N TRP A 14 14.47 3.82 -44.52
CA TRP A 14 13.31 2.98 -44.20
C TRP A 14 13.71 1.78 -43.33
N THR A 15 14.84 1.13 -43.62
CA THR A 15 15.34 0.01 -42.82
C THR A 15 15.72 0.43 -41.40
N THR A 16 16.32 1.61 -41.22
CA THR A 16 16.69 2.12 -39.89
C THR A 16 15.45 2.36 -39.03
N ARG A 17 14.38 2.93 -39.60
CA ARG A 17 13.10 3.12 -38.89
C ARG A 17 12.46 1.80 -38.50
N LEU A 18 12.50 0.81 -39.40
CA LEU A 18 11.92 -0.52 -39.16
C LEU A 18 12.68 -1.26 -38.06
N LEU A 19 14.02 -1.18 -38.05
CA LEU A 19 14.86 -1.71 -36.98
C LEU A 19 14.55 -1.06 -35.64
N LEU A 20 14.41 0.27 -35.61
CA LEU A 20 14.09 0.99 -34.37
C LEU A 20 12.72 0.59 -33.81
N CYS A 21 11.69 0.51 -34.67
CA CYS A 21 10.36 0.03 -34.27
C CYS A 21 10.41 -1.40 -33.73
N THR A 22 11.16 -2.28 -34.40
CA THR A 22 11.32 -3.67 -33.96
C THR A 22 11.98 -3.74 -32.60
N LEU A 23 13.01 -2.93 -32.35
CA LEU A 23 13.72 -2.89 -31.07
C LEU A 23 12.82 -2.38 -29.94
N VAL A 24 12.02 -1.34 -30.18
CA VAL A 24 11.05 -0.81 -29.21
C VAL A 24 9.97 -1.86 -28.89
N LEU A 25 9.47 -2.57 -29.90
CA LEU A 25 8.49 -3.65 -29.69
C LEU A 25 9.07 -4.80 -28.88
N LEU A 26 10.31 -5.22 -29.15
CA LEU A 26 10.99 -6.26 -28.38
C LEU A 26 11.24 -5.83 -26.93
N ALA A 27 11.66 -4.58 -26.72
CA ALA A 27 11.84 -4.03 -25.38
C ALA A 27 10.52 -3.96 -24.60
N GLY A 28 9.45 -3.46 -25.24
CA GLY A 28 8.12 -3.40 -24.65
C GLY A 28 7.55 -4.79 -24.34
N TRP A 29 7.76 -5.75 -25.23
CA TRP A 29 7.35 -7.14 -25.02
C TRP A 29 8.11 -7.79 -23.87
N GLY A 30 9.44 -7.65 -23.84
CA GLY A 30 10.28 -8.21 -22.78
C GLY A 30 9.92 -7.64 -21.40
N PHE A 31 9.75 -6.32 -21.32
CA PHE A 31 9.33 -5.65 -20.09
C PHE A 31 7.91 -6.05 -19.67
N GLY A 32 6.97 -6.10 -20.62
CA GLY A 32 5.60 -6.55 -20.36
C GLY A 32 5.56 -7.97 -19.81
N ARG A 33 6.38 -8.88 -20.36
CA ARG A 33 6.47 -10.25 -19.86
C ARG A 33 7.09 -10.31 -18.46
N GLN A 34 8.12 -9.51 -18.17
CA GLN A 34 8.72 -9.46 -16.84
C GLN A 34 7.76 -8.91 -15.80
N VAL A 35 7.04 -7.84 -16.12
CA VAL A 35 5.99 -7.29 -15.23
C VAL A 35 4.94 -8.37 -14.99
N MET A 36 4.44 -9.02 -16.04
CA MET A 36 3.48 -10.13 -15.87
C MET A 36 4.07 -11.28 -15.06
N GLN A 37 5.35 -11.59 -15.18
CA GLN A 37 6.01 -12.60 -14.34
C GLN A 37 6.17 -12.16 -12.88
N TRP A 38 6.36 -10.87 -12.59
CA TRP A 38 6.33 -10.37 -11.21
C TRP A 38 4.94 -10.45 -10.60
N TRP A 39 3.90 -10.22 -11.40
CA TRP A 39 2.51 -10.35 -10.96
C TRP A 39 2.04 -11.81 -10.90
N ALA A 40 2.55 -12.67 -11.78
CA ALA A 40 2.21 -14.09 -11.88
C ALA A 40 3.20 -15.02 -11.16
N ALA A 41 4.24 -14.48 -10.52
CA ALA A 41 4.98 -15.19 -9.51
C ALA A 41 4.06 -15.34 -8.28
N GLU A 42 3.05 -16.19 -8.44
CA GLU A 42 2.46 -16.89 -7.31
C GLU A 42 3.61 -17.51 -6.51
N PRO A 43 3.63 -17.38 -5.18
CA PRO A 43 4.55 -18.16 -4.37
C PRO A 43 4.35 -19.60 -4.78
N ALA A 44 5.41 -20.24 -5.29
CA ALA A 44 5.33 -21.54 -5.92
C ALA A 44 4.47 -22.48 -5.08
N SER A 45 3.27 -22.78 -5.58
CA SER A 45 2.38 -23.76 -4.97
C SER A 45 3.05 -25.11 -5.16
N SER A 46 3.86 -25.50 -4.18
CA SER A 46 4.31 -26.89 -4.05
C SER A 46 3.08 -27.72 -3.71
N PRO A 47 2.70 -28.70 -4.56
CA PRO A 47 1.62 -29.61 -4.24
C PRO A 47 2.17 -30.65 -3.26
N GLY A 48 2.03 -30.36 -1.96
CA GLY A 48 2.43 -31.26 -0.88
C GLY A 48 2.06 -30.66 0.46
N GLU A 49 1.00 -31.20 1.06
CA GLU A 49 0.67 -31.25 2.50
C GLU A 49 1.24 -30.17 3.45
N GLY A 50 0.34 -29.38 4.06
CA GLY A 50 0.57 -28.79 5.39
C GLY A 50 1.07 -27.34 5.43
N PRO A 51 0.75 -26.59 6.50
CA PRO A 51 0.88 -25.14 6.54
C PRO A 51 2.33 -24.70 6.81
N ALA A 52 2.77 -23.66 6.07
CA ALA A 52 3.78 -22.71 6.53
C ALA A 52 5.20 -23.24 6.84
N GLU A 53 5.84 -23.98 5.93
CA GLU A 53 7.23 -24.45 6.11
C GLU A 53 8.31 -23.67 5.32
N GLY A 54 7.98 -22.46 4.84
CA GLY A 54 8.95 -21.57 4.16
C GLY A 54 9.43 -20.38 4.99
N PHE A 55 8.72 -20.05 6.07
CA PHE A 55 9.13 -19.06 7.04
C PHE A 55 9.29 -19.77 8.37
N PRO A 56 10.46 -19.67 9.04
CA PRO A 56 10.58 -20.22 10.38
C PRO A 56 9.43 -19.67 11.23
N PRO A 57 8.78 -20.51 12.07
CA PRO A 57 7.62 -20.10 12.87
C PRO A 57 7.92 -18.86 13.74
N GLU A 58 9.19 -18.62 14.04
CA GLU A 58 9.69 -17.43 14.74
C GLU A 58 9.53 -16.12 13.94
N ILE A 59 9.56 -16.17 12.60
CA ILE A 59 9.32 -15.02 11.71
C ILE A 59 7.82 -14.78 11.52
N LEU A 60 6.99 -15.82 11.53
CA LEU A 60 5.54 -15.67 11.51
C LEU A 60 4.96 -15.25 12.87
N ALA A 61 5.64 -15.60 13.97
CA ALA A 61 5.30 -15.15 15.32
C ALA A 61 5.71 -13.68 15.58
N ARG A 62 6.66 -13.14 14.80
CA ARG A 62 7.03 -11.72 14.84
C ARG A 62 6.21 -10.98 13.81
N GLU A 63 5.31 -10.11 14.26
CA GLU A 63 4.59 -9.20 13.36
C GLU A 63 5.61 -8.50 12.46
N PRO A 64 5.59 -8.73 11.13
CA PRO A 64 6.58 -8.14 10.24
C PRO A 64 6.42 -6.63 10.28
N ALA A 65 7.34 -5.95 10.97
CA ALA A 65 7.40 -4.51 11.03
C ALA A 65 8.03 -4.00 9.73
N LEU A 66 7.24 -3.32 8.91
CA LEU A 66 7.73 -2.60 7.76
C LEU A 66 8.09 -1.18 8.20
N VAL A 67 9.35 -0.79 8.01
CA VAL A 67 9.76 0.59 8.23
C VAL A 67 9.47 1.36 6.94
N LEU A 68 8.41 2.16 6.94
CA LEU A 68 8.08 3.08 5.84
C LEU A 68 8.36 4.50 6.35
N SER A 69 9.37 5.17 5.78
CA SER A 69 9.92 6.43 6.32
C SER A 69 10.60 6.24 7.69
N ASP A 70 10.79 7.33 8.44
CA ASP A 70 11.30 7.36 9.80
C ASP A 70 10.29 6.78 10.83
N GLN A 71 9.09 6.39 10.37
CA GLN A 71 8.06 5.78 11.19
C GLN A 71 7.99 4.26 11.00
N ARG A 72 8.01 3.53 12.11
CA ARG A 72 7.83 2.08 12.10
C ARG A 72 6.34 1.77 11.94
N TRP A 73 5.99 1.07 10.87
CA TRP A 73 4.65 0.52 10.66
C TRP A 73 4.65 -0.98 10.98
N VAL A 74 3.58 -1.43 11.61
CA VAL A 74 3.30 -2.84 11.81
C VAL A 74 2.38 -3.28 10.69
N MET A 75 2.74 -4.36 10.00
CA MET A 75 1.88 -5.01 9.03
C MET A 75 1.35 -6.30 9.63
N THR A 76 0.03 -6.44 9.62
CA THR A 76 -0.65 -7.69 9.95
C THR A 76 -1.27 -8.28 8.70
N TRP A 77 -1.11 -9.59 8.52
CA TRP A 77 -1.64 -10.33 7.38
C TRP A 77 -2.64 -11.36 7.87
N GLN A 78 -3.74 -11.51 7.14
CA GLN A 78 -4.70 -12.58 7.36
C GLN A 78 -5.24 -13.04 6.01
N GLY A 79 -4.96 -14.30 5.67
CA GLY A 79 -5.61 -14.98 4.55
C GLY A 79 -6.96 -15.58 4.93
N GLY A 80 -7.66 -16.13 3.93
CA GLY A 80 -8.79 -17.04 4.15
C GLY A 80 -10.17 -16.49 3.81
N ALA A 81 -10.28 -15.29 3.24
CA ALA A 81 -11.54 -14.83 2.68
C ALA A 81 -11.80 -15.53 1.34
N SER A 82 -13.01 -16.05 1.15
CA SER A 82 -13.45 -16.74 -0.08
C SER A 82 -13.95 -15.77 -1.15
N SER A 83 -14.33 -14.56 -0.75
CA SER A 83 -14.81 -13.53 -1.67
C SER A 83 -14.25 -12.14 -1.33
N ARG A 84 -14.42 -11.22 -2.28
CA ARG A 84 -14.04 -9.82 -2.11
C ARG A 84 -14.85 -9.14 -1.01
N GLU A 85 -16.15 -9.42 -0.95
CA GLU A 85 -17.08 -8.88 0.06
C GLU A 85 -16.71 -9.38 1.45
N GLU A 86 -16.38 -10.67 1.57
CA GLU A 86 -15.89 -11.25 2.81
C GLU A 86 -14.57 -10.61 3.24
N ALA A 87 -13.62 -10.45 2.30
CA ALA A 87 -12.36 -9.78 2.56
C ALA A 87 -12.54 -8.33 3.03
N LEU A 88 -13.45 -7.58 2.41
CA LEU A 88 -13.80 -6.21 2.83
C LEU A 88 -14.46 -6.17 4.22
N ALA A 89 -15.34 -7.13 4.54
CA ALA A 89 -15.93 -7.25 5.86
C ALA A 89 -14.86 -7.54 6.92
N MET A 90 -13.96 -8.50 6.65
CA MET A 90 -12.82 -8.81 7.53
C MET A 90 -11.89 -7.61 7.69
N LEU A 91 -11.59 -6.90 6.61
CA LEU A 91 -10.74 -5.72 6.63
C LEU A 91 -11.34 -4.59 7.47
N ARG A 92 -12.66 -4.34 7.37
CA ARG A 92 -13.36 -3.38 8.22
C ARG A 92 -13.31 -3.79 9.70
N ALA A 93 -13.65 -5.04 10.00
CA ALA A 93 -13.62 -5.56 11.37
C ALA A 93 -12.22 -5.49 11.98
N ARG A 94 -11.17 -5.68 11.17
CA ARG A 94 -9.76 -5.57 11.61
C ARG A 94 -9.32 -4.12 11.80
N CYS A 95 -9.64 -3.24 10.85
CA CYS A 95 -9.18 -1.85 10.88
C CYS A 95 -9.92 -0.97 11.89
N GLN A 96 -11.16 -1.28 12.26
CA GLN A 96 -11.93 -0.49 13.21
C GLN A 96 -11.26 -0.36 14.60
N PRO A 97 -10.87 -1.44 15.31
CA PRO A 97 -10.19 -1.31 16.61
C PRO A 97 -8.81 -0.65 16.48
N LEU A 98 -8.12 -0.84 15.34
CA LEU A 98 -6.85 -0.16 15.06
C LEU A 98 -7.06 1.35 14.87
N ALA A 99 -8.08 1.78 14.15
CA ALA A 99 -8.40 3.19 13.99
C ALA A 99 -8.72 3.87 15.33
N ALA A 100 -9.33 3.15 16.26
CA ALA A 100 -9.66 3.66 17.59
C ALA A 100 -8.43 3.77 18.52
N SER A 101 -7.47 2.85 18.41
CA SER A 101 -6.40 2.66 19.40
C SER A 101 -4.99 2.96 18.91
N ALA A 102 -4.74 2.95 17.60
CA ALA A 102 -3.41 3.15 17.03
C ALA A 102 -2.85 4.53 17.42
N PRO A 103 -1.55 4.62 17.75
CA PRO A 103 -0.92 5.88 18.11
C PRO A 103 -0.94 6.84 16.92
N LEU A 104 -1.06 8.14 17.21
CA LEU A 104 -0.97 9.17 16.19
C LEU A 104 0.47 9.25 15.65
N PRO A 105 0.67 9.37 14.33
CA PRO A 105 1.96 9.69 13.77
C PRO A 105 2.55 10.98 14.34
N ALA A 106 3.81 10.93 14.76
CA ALA A 106 4.51 12.08 15.36
C ALA A 106 4.88 13.15 14.32
N GLU A 107 5.22 12.72 13.11
CA GLU A 107 5.53 13.61 12.00
C GLU A 107 4.28 14.32 11.49
N PRO A 108 4.36 15.56 11.00
CA PRO A 108 3.25 16.23 10.34
C PRO A 108 2.81 15.49 9.06
N PRO A 109 1.56 15.65 8.60
CA PRO A 109 1.09 14.98 7.41
C PRO A 109 1.84 15.47 6.16
N GLY A 110 2.50 14.53 5.47
CA GLY A 110 3.21 14.81 4.23
C GLY A 110 2.29 15.07 3.03
N PRO A 111 2.82 15.46 1.86
CA PRO A 111 2.01 15.76 0.68
C PRO A 111 1.15 14.60 0.17
N ALA A 112 1.56 13.35 0.37
CA ALA A 112 0.76 12.18 0.01
C ALA A 112 -0.42 11.98 0.97
N GLU A 113 -0.18 12.10 2.28
CA GLU A 113 -1.24 12.02 3.30
C GLU A 113 -2.27 13.14 3.10
N ASN A 114 -1.82 14.38 2.87
CA ASN A 114 -2.72 15.52 2.61
C ASN A 114 -3.62 15.30 1.37
N ARG A 115 -3.06 14.72 0.30
CA ARG A 115 -3.86 14.36 -0.89
C ARG A 115 -4.89 13.28 -0.58
N LEU A 116 -4.51 12.26 0.17
CA LEU A 116 -5.44 11.21 0.59
C LEU A 116 -6.55 11.77 1.48
N LEU A 117 -6.21 12.60 2.46
CA LEU A 117 -7.19 13.24 3.34
C LEU A 117 -8.17 14.15 2.57
N ALA A 118 -7.69 14.88 1.55
CA ALA A 118 -8.55 15.66 0.67
C ALA A 118 -9.54 14.79 -0.12
N LEU A 119 -9.12 13.61 -0.60
CA LEU A 119 -10.01 12.65 -1.25
C LEU A 119 -11.06 12.10 -0.27
N LEU A 120 -10.64 11.77 0.95
CA LEU A 120 -11.53 11.24 1.98
C LEU A 120 -12.52 12.28 2.52
N ALA A 121 -12.21 13.57 2.44
CA ALA A 121 -13.10 14.65 2.87
C ALA A 121 -14.43 14.69 2.10
N HIS A 122 -14.46 14.12 0.89
CA HIS A 122 -15.66 14.00 0.06
C HIS A 122 -16.31 12.61 0.12
N SER A 123 -15.78 11.71 0.94
CA SER A 123 -16.27 10.33 1.06
C SER A 123 -17.12 10.16 2.32
N VAL A 124 -18.10 9.26 2.27
CA VAL A 124 -18.91 8.91 3.45
C VAL A 124 -18.18 7.82 4.25
N PRO A 125 -17.97 7.99 5.56
CA PRO A 125 -17.35 6.95 6.38
C PRO A 125 -18.29 5.75 6.51
N VAL A 126 -17.72 4.54 6.46
CA VAL A 126 -18.45 3.28 6.66
C VAL A 126 -18.61 2.92 8.14
N ALA A 127 -17.79 3.52 9.00
CA ALA A 127 -17.92 3.46 10.46
C ALA A 127 -17.22 4.69 11.06
N GLU A 128 -17.75 5.23 12.14
CA GLU A 128 -17.10 6.35 12.84
C GLU A 128 -17.51 6.42 14.32
N GLU A 129 -16.69 7.13 15.07
CA GLU A 129 -17.02 7.67 16.38
C GLU A 129 -16.81 9.18 16.33
N ALA A 130 -17.90 9.93 16.54
CA ALA A 130 -17.94 11.37 16.32
C ALA A 130 -16.78 12.10 17.04
N GLY A 131 -15.99 12.85 16.26
CA GLY A 131 -14.86 13.61 16.77
C GLY A 131 -13.63 12.79 17.20
N ARG A 132 -13.65 11.45 17.09
CA ARG A 132 -12.52 10.59 17.49
C ARG A 132 -11.85 9.90 16.31
N TRP A 133 -12.60 9.13 15.55
CA TRP A 133 -12.08 8.41 14.38
C TRP A 133 -13.15 8.19 13.32
N SER A 134 -12.73 8.05 12.08
CA SER A 134 -13.59 7.67 10.96
C SER A 134 -12.89 6.62 10.11
N LEU A 135 -13.64 5.63 9.64
CA LEU A 135 -13.19 4.57 8.74
C LEU A 135 -13.85 4.77 7.38
N PHE A 136 -13.06 4.81 6.32
CA PHE A 136 -13.50 4.97 4.95
C PHE A 136 -13.19 3.72 4.15
N GLN A 137 -14.06 3.40 3.19
CA GLN A 137 -13.88 2.27 2.27
C GLN A 137 -13.85 2.78 0.84
N ASN A 138 -12.92 2.27 0.04
CA ASN A 138 -12.91 2.44 -1.40
C ASN A 138 -13.20 1.08 -2.06
N GLU A 139 -14.27 1.04 -2.84
CA GLU A 139 -14.72 -0.14 -3.58
C GLU A 139 -14.20 -0.18 -5.03
N GLY A 140 -13.28 0.73 -5.38
CA GLY A 140 -12.56 0.72 -6.66
C GLY A 140 -11.76 -0.57 -6.89
N PRO A 141 -10.97 -0.64 -7.98
CA PRO A 141 -10.25 -1.87 -8.36
C PRO A 141 -9.37 -2.45 -7.24
N LEU A 142 -8.88 -1.58 -6.34
CA LEU A 142 -8.20 -1.96 -5.12
C LEU A 142 -9.17 -1.80 -3.95
N ALA A 143 -9.51 -2.91 -3.29
CA ALA A 143 -10.28 -2.92 -2.06
C ALA A 143 -9.42 -2.33 -0.93
N LEU A 144 -9.70 -1.07 -0.57
CA LEU A 144 -8.93 -0.30 0.40
C LEU A 144 -9.85 0.18 1.53
N VAL A 145 -9.35 0.08 2.76
CA VAL A 145 -9.96 0.68 3.94
C VAL A 145 -8.96 1.64 4.58
N VAL A 146 -9.38 2.85 4.92
CA VAL A 146 -8.53 3.87 5.54
C VAL A 146 -9.17 4.35 6.83
N GLY A 147 -8.46 4.23 7.96
CA GLY A 147 -8.88 4.78 9.24
C GLY A 147 -8.12 6.06 9.55
N THR A 148 -8.88 7.08 9.92
CA THR A 148 -8.38 8.40 10.30
C THR A 148 -8.74 8.70 11.75
N ARG A 149 -7.89 9.44 12.44
CA ARG A 149 -8.16 10.01 13.77
C ARG A 149 -8.11 11.53 13.73
N PHE A 150 -8.93 12.16 14.54
CA PHE A 150 -8.83 13.60 14.78
C PHE A 150 -7.66 13.88 15.73
N VAL A 151 -6.90 14.91 15.43
CA VAL A 151 -5.85 15.45 16.30
C VAL A 151 -6.42 16.69 16.96
N GLU A 152 -6.48 16.67 18.28
CA GLU A 152 -6.80 17.86 19.05
C GLU A 152 -5.72 18.90 18.78
N ALA A 153 -6.14 20.12 18.43
CA ALA A 153 -5.22 21.25 18.39
C ALA A 153 -4.64 21.39 19.80
N SER A 154 -3.37 21.01 19.98
CA SER A 154 -2.70 21.11 21.27
C SER A 154 -2.83 22.55 21.76
N GLY A 155 -3.55 22.74 22.87
CA GLY A 155 -4.12 24.00 23.31
C GLY A 155 -3.11 25.08 23.72
N GLY A 156 -2.38 25.61 22.75
CA GLY A 156 -1.76 26.93 22.84
C GLY A 156 -2.82 28.00 22.61
N ALA A 157 -2.95 28.92 23.56
CA ALA A 157 -3.99 29.94 23.64
C ALA A 157 -4.31 30.61 22.28
N ALA A 158 -5.62 30.65 21.95
CA ALA A 158 -6.20 31.32 20.79
C ALA A 158 -5.85 30.75 19.40
N ALA A 159 -5.73 29.44 19.26
CA ALA A 159 -5.88 28.80 17.95
C ALA A 159 -7.33 28.95 17.48
N THR A 160 -7.60 30.00 16.71
CA THR A 160 -8.78 30.15 15.84
C THR A 160 -9.02 28.80 15.18
N LEU A 161 -10.13 28.14 15.53
CA LEU A 161 -10.47 26.76 15.16
C LEU A 161 -10.29 26.54 13.65
N GLY A 162 -9.08 26.12 13.26
CA GLY A 162 -8.81 25.61 11.94
C GLY A 162 -9.60 24.30 11.73
N PRO A 163 -9.79 23.87 10.48
CA PRO A 163 -10.45 22.60 10.21
C PRO A 163 -9.73 21.49 10.99
N ALA A 164 -10.50 20.71 11.76
CA ALA A 164 -9.99 19.65 12.61
C ALA A 164 -9.00 18.77 11.83
N HIS A 165 -7.73 18.77 12.27
CA HIS A 165 -6.65 18.09 11.56
C HIS A 165 -6.82 16.58 11.73
N ARG A 166 -7.18 15.90 10.65
CA ARG A 166 -7.25 14.43 10.61
C ARG A 166 -5.88 13.87 10.28
N ARG A 167 -5.56 12.69 10.83
CA ARG A 167 -4.36 11.90 10.52
C ARG A 167 -4.74 10.49 10.13
N VAL A 168 -4.03 9.93 9.16
CA VAL A 168 -4.18 8.51 8.78
C VAL A 168 -3.44 7.66 9.80
N VAL A 169 -4.16 6.75 10.45
CA VAL A 169 -3.60 5.89 11.52
C VAL A 169 -3.69 4.41 11.19
N VAL A 170 -4.50 4.04 10.21
CA VAL A 170 -4.54 2.68 9.69
C VAL A 170 -4.92 2.72 8.22
N TRP A 171 -4.31 1.84 7.44
CA TRP A 171 -4.73 1.55 6.08
C TRP A 171 -4.72 0.04 5.89
N GLY A 172 -5.70 -0.45 5.17
CA GLY A 172 -5.88 -1.87 4.93
C GLY A 172 -6.17 -2.14 3.46
N LEU A 173 -5.63 -3.22 2.95
CA LEU A 173 -5.77 -3.66 1.56
C LEU A 173 -6.28 -5.10 1.53
N ALA A 174 -7.26 -5.38 0.67
CA ALA A 174 -7.62 -6.74 0.31
C ALA A 174 -7.09 -7.03 -1.10
N ILE A 175 -6.31 -8.10 -1.24
CA ILE A 175 -5.64 -8.50 -2.47
C ILE A 175 -6.08 -9.94 -2.80
N PRO A 176 -6.42 -10.24 -4.06
CA PRO A 176 -6.62 -11.62 -4.50
C PRO A 176 -5.38 -12.47 -4.18
N HIS A 177 -5.61 -13.66 -3.63
CA HIS A 177 -4.57 -14.60 -3.22
C HIS A 177 -4.92 -16.00 -3.71
N GLY A 178 -4.35 -16.37 -4.87
CA GLY A 178 -4.66 -17.63 -5.55
C GLY A 178 -6.01 -17.62 -6.27
N PRO A 179 -6.45 -18.79 -6.78
CA PRO A 179 -7.60 -18.89 -7.68
C PRO A 179 -8.95 -18.56 -7.03
N GLU A 180 -9.09 -18.74 -5.72
CA GLU A 180 -10.37 -18.56 -5.01
C GLU A 180 -10.23 -17.82 -3.66
N GLY A 181 -9.06 -17.26 -3.38
CA GLY A 181 -8.76 -16.67 -2.07
C GLY A 181 -8.57 -15.17 -2.14
N TRP A 182 -8.81 -14.52 -1.01
CA TRP A 182 -8.41 -13.15 -0.74
C TRP A 182 -7.58 -13.11 0.54
N ALA A 183 -6.56 -12.27 0.53
CA ALA A 183 -5.75 -11.94 1.68
C ALA A 183 -5.96 -10.47 2.05
N ILE A 184 -6.02 -10.21 3.35
CA ILE A 184 -6.05 -8.84 3.87
C ILE A 184 -4.72 -8.48 4.53
N TYR A 185 -4.33 -7.24 4.33
CA TYR A 185 -3.17 -6.60 4.94
C TYR A 185 -3.67 -5.37 5.68
N ALA A 186 -3.30 -5.22 6.95
CA ALA A 186 -3.60 -4.02 7.72
C ALA A 186 -2.30 -3.44 8.28
N PHE A 187 -2.12 -2.14 8.06
CA PHE A 187 -0.92 -1.40 8.41
C PHE A 187 -1.29 -0.33 9.42
N HIS A 188 -0.58 -0.28 10.55
CA HIS A 188 -0.74 0.79 11.54
C HIS A 188 0.62 1.21 12.11
N PRO A 189 0.75 2.43 12.65
CA PRO A 189 1.94 2.85 13.38
C PRO A 189 2.24 1.89 14.54
N ALA A 190 3.52 1.55 14.70
CA ALA A 190 4.00 0.89 15.90
C ALA A 190 3.93 1.87 17.08
N ALA A 191 3.66 1.36 18.28
CA ALA A 191 3.90 2.13 19.50
C ALA A 191 5.37 2.56 19.52
N ARG A 192 5.63 3.81 19.88
CA ARG A 192 7.00 4.27 20.10
C ARG A 192 7.52 3.46 21.29
N THR A 193 8.39 2.50 21.04
CA THR A 193 9.28 2.01 22.08
C THR A 193 10.20 3.18 22.39
N ASP A 194 9.80 4.01 23.34
CA ASP A 194 10.73 4.84 24.09
C ASP A 194 11.71 3.86 24.70
N GLY A 195 12.84 3.66 24.01
CA GLY A 195 13.93 2.89 24.59
C GLY A 195 14.21 3.50 25.96
N PRO A 196 14.31 2.69 27.03
CA PRO A 196 14.75 3.22 28.31
C PRO A 196 16.03 3.98 28.02
N GLY A 197 16.01 5.28 28.32
CA GLY A 197 17.16 6.14 28.11
C GLY A 197 18.39 5.40 28.58
N GLN A 198 19.40 5.29 27.72
CA GLN A 198 20.75 5.01 28.17
C GLN A 198 21.18 6.18 29.06
N THR A 199 20.66 6.17 30.29
CA THR A 199 21.22 6.86 31.44
C THR A 199 22.16 5.83 32.05
N ASN A 200 23.37 5.76 31.50
CA ASN A 200 24.54 5.28 32.23
C ASN A 200 25.70 6.15 31.74
N VAL A 201 25.90 7.29 32.40
CA VAL A 201 26.70 7.49 33.63
C VAL A 201 28.18 7.56 33.28
N GLN A 202 28.76 8.67 33.74
CA GLN A 202 30.12 9.18 33.56
C GLN A 202 31.22 8.16 33.82
#